data_AF-A0A2W5Q2T5-F1
#
_entry.id   AF-A0A2W5Q2T5-F1
#
_cell.length_a   1.000
_cell.length_b   1.000
_cell.length_c   1.000
_cell.angle_alpha   90.00
_cell.angle_beta   90.00
_cell.angle_gamma   90.00
#
_symmetry.space_group_name_H-M   'P 1'
#
loop_
_entity.id
_entity.type
_entity.pdbx_description
1 polymer ?
#
loop_
_entity_poly.entity_id
_entity_poly.type
_entity_poly.pdbx_seq_one_letter_code
_entity_poly.pdbx_strand_id
1 'polypeptide(L)'
;MLEASALSSFFPVVMTPSHDGKFFQNYVVSMLGLVSESQRRGMRLQAYLHQGESLVTRARNNCVANFLANPQWTHLFWIDADIGFSAEAAFRLLLSDHDVASGVYPLKREGWPDEGVPAGTTQAAFEATYTRYTVNASPAPGTGRIDLDVQPDGFMRMQEAPTGFMVIKRRVFERIMAAYPDLRYVPDSIGVPDQ
;
A
#
# COMPACT_ATOMS: atom_id res chain seq x y z
N MET A 1 -14.54 -9.38 -6.21
CA MET A 1 -13.57 -9.84 -5.18
C MET A 1 -13.54 -11.35 -5.17
N LEU A 2 -12.39 -11.93 -4.83
CA LEU A 2 -12.21 -13.37 -4.62
C LEU A 2 -12.86 -13.82 -3.31
N GLU A 3 -13.19 -15.11 -3.25
CA GLU A 3 -13.65 -15.75 -2.02
C GLU A 3 -12.55 -15.79 -0.96
N ALA A 4 -12.92 -15.74 0.33
CA ALA A 4 -11.96 -15.74 1.44
C ALA A 4 -11.02 -16.95 1.45
N SER A 5 -11.45 -18.09 0.89
CA SER A 5 -10.62 -19.30 0.75
C SER A 5 -9.38 -19.09 -0.11
N ALA A 6 -9.39 -18.10 -1.02
CA ALA A 6 -8.24 -17.77 -1.88
C ALA A 6 -7.00 -17.36 -1.07
N LEU A 7 -7.18 -16.78 0.13
CA LEU A 7 -6.06 -16.38 1.01
C LEU A 7 -5.09 -17.52 1.30
N SER A 8 -5.59 -18.76 1.44
CA SER A 8 -4.74 -19.94 1.71
C SER A 8 -3.76 -20.26 0.57
N SER A 9 -4.05 -19.82 -0.64
CA SER A 9 -3.18 -19.98 -1.81
C SER A 9 -2.15 -18.84 -1.94
N PHE A 10 -2.31 -17.77 -1.16
CA PHE A 10 -1.44 -16.61 -1.24
C PHE A 10 -0.23 -16.75 -0.32
N PHE A 11 0.85 -16.11 -0.76
CA PHE A 11 2.02 -15.84 0.05
C PHE A 11 2.49 -14.41 -0.20
N PRO A 12 1.79 -13.40 0.36
CA PRO A 12 2.23 -12.02 0.33
C PRO A 12 3.50 -11.81 1.16
N VAL A 13 4.32 -10.84 0.72
CA VAL A 13 5.35 -10.23 1.54
C VAL A 13 5.01 -8.76 1.77
N VAL A 14 4.90 -8.38 3.03
CA VAL A 14 4.84 -6.98 3.45
C VAL A 14 6.25 -6.41 3.38
N MET A 15 6.45 -5.39 2.56
CA MET A 15 7.73 -4.71 2.42
C MET A 15 7.58 -3.27 2.89
N THR A 16 8.39 -2.91 3.89
CA THR A 16 8.36 -1.59 4.51
C THR A 16 9.76 -1.00 4.51
N PRO A 17 10.08 -0.15 3.53
CA PRO A 17 11.27 0.70 3.58
C PRO A 17 11.13 1.74 4.68
N SER A 18 12.12 1.84 5.56
CA SER A 18 12.24 2.87 6.59
C SER A 18 13.61 3.54 6.46
N HIS A 19 13.67 4.86 6.47
CA HIS A 19 14.95 5.58 6.31
C HIS A 19 15.96 5.19 7.40
N ASP A 20 15.55 5.29 8.67
CA ASP A 20 16.38 5.12 9.86
C ASP A 20 15.97 3.92 10.72
N GLY A 21 15.21 2.97 10.15
CA GLY A 21 14.77 1.76 10.84
C GLY A 21 13.68 2.00 11.90
N LYS A 22 13.01 3.15 11.89
CA LYS A 22 11.89 3.45 12.78
C LYS A 22 10.57 2.90 12.24
N PHE A 23 9.76 2.40 13.18
CA PHE A 23 8.40 1.92 12.96
C PHE A 23 7.49 2.50 14.03
N PHE A 24 6.31 2.94 13.63
CA PHE A 24 5.38 3.59 14.54
C PHE A 24 4.52 2.56 15.27
N GLN A 25 4.06 2.90 16.47
CA GLN A 25 3.29 2.00 17.33
C GLN A 25 2.05 1.43 16.61
N ASN A 26 1.32 2.27 15.87
CA ASN A 26 0.15 1.87 15.09
C ASN A 26 0.51 0.80 14.04
N TYR A 27 1.57 1.00 13.26
CA TYR A 27 2.07 0.04 12.29
C TYR A 27 2.43 -1.29 12.94
N VAL A 28 3.17 -1.26 14.06
CA VAL A 28 3.60 -2.48 14.76
C VAL A 28 2.39 -3.28 15.26
N VAL A 29 1.41 -2.62 15.89
CA VAL A 29 0.16 -3.25 16.33
C VAL A 29 -0.59 -3.87 15.16
N SER A 30 -0.71 -3.15 14.04
CA SER A 30 -1.37 -3.64 12.83
C SER A 30 -0.68 -4.86 12.22
N MET A 31 0.65 -4.86 12.18
CA MET A 31 1.44 -6.01 11.69
C MET A 31 1.26 -7.25 12.56
N LEU A 32 1.26 -7.11 13.89
CA LEU A 32 0.99 -8.23 14.81
C LEU A 32 -0.42 -8.80 14.60
N GLY A 33 -1.42 -7.93 14.43
CA GLY A 33 -2.78 -8.33 14.09
C GLY A 33 -2.86 -9.06 12.76
N LEU A 34 -2.19 -8.54 11.72
CA LEU A 34 -2.15 -9.17 10.40
C LEU A 34 -1.51 -10.55 10.43
N VAL A 35 -0.39 -10.72 11.14
CA VAL A 35 0.28 -12.02 11.29
C VAL A 35 -0.66 -13.03 11.97
N SER A 36 -1.28 -12.63 13.09
CA SER A 36 -2.21 -13.49 13.84
C SER A 36 -3.40 -13.94 12.97
N GLU A 37 -4.05 -13.00 12.29
CA GLU A 37 -5.22 -13.31 11.45
C GLU A 37 -4.86 -14.07 10.17
N SER A 38 -3.69 -13.82 9.59
CA SER A 38 -3.20 -14.57 8.42
C SER A 38 -2.99 -16.04 8.79
N GLN A 39 -2.37 -16.30 9.94
CA GLN A 39 -2.17 -17.66 10.44
C GLN A 39 -3.50 -18.38 10.68
N ARG A 40 -4.49 -17.73 11.30
CA ARG A 40 -5.84 -18.32 11.51
C ARG A 40 -6.55 -18.67 10.20
N ARG A 41 -6.28 -17.93 9.13
CA ARG A 41 -6.85 -18.15 7.79
C ARG A 41 -6.00 -19.07 6.91
N GLY A 42 -4.90 -19.63 7.44
CA GLY A 42 -3.98 -20.49 6.68
C GLY A 42 -3.22 -19.75 5.58
N MET A 43 -3.19 -18.41 5.59
CA MET A 43 -2.43 -17.62 4.63
C MET A 43 -0.98 -17.49 5.10
N ARG A 44 -0.04 -17.81 4.21
CA ARG A 44 1.38 -17.57 4.46
C ARG A 44 1.64 -16.06 4.38
N LEU A 45 2.45 -15.51 5.27
CA LEU A 45 2.79 -14.09 5.27
C LEU A 45 4.28 -13.94 5.58
N GLN A 46 4.98 -13.10 4.82
CA GLN A 46 6.34 -12.68 5.10
C GLN A 46 6.37 -11.19 5.42
N ALA A 47 7.27 -10.76 6.29
CA ALA A 47 7.63 -9.36 6.47
C ALA A 47 9.09 -9.12 6.04
N TYR A 48 9.33 -8.03 5.34
CA TYR A 48 10.65 -7.54 4.94
C TYR A 48 10.76 -6.07 5.35
N LEU A 49 11.51 -5.83 6.42
CA LEU A 49 11.72 -4.50 6.99
C LEU A 49 13.08 -3.99 6.53
N HIS A 50 13.08 -3.07 5.58
CA HIS A 50 14.29 -2.55 4.95
C HIS A 50 14.69 -1.22 5.59
N GLN A 51 15.98 -1.05 5.88
CA GLN A 51 16.51 0.16 6.50
C GLN A 51 17.77 0.69 5.81
N GLY A 52 18.09 1.97 6.04
CA GLY A 52 19.39 2.53 5.67
C GLY A 52 19.47 3.08 4.24
N GLU A 53 18.33 3.39 3.63
CA GLU A 53 18.27 4.02 2.31
C GLU A 53 17.69 5.43 2.39
N SER A 54 18.46 6.42 1.95
CA SER A 54 18.03 7.82 1.90
C SER A 54 17.08 8.11 0.72
N LEU A 55 17.18 7.32 -0.35
CA LEU A 55 16.39 7.47 -1.56
C LEU A 55 15.30 6.40 -1.64
N VAL A 56 14.05 6.82 -1.44
CA VAL A 56 12.89 5.91 -1.43
C VAL A 56 12.73 5.12 -2.73
N THR A 57 13.07 5.69 -3.89
CA THR A 57 12.98 5.00 -5.18
C THR A 57 13.97 3.84 -5.24
N ARG A 58 15.21 4.04 -4.77
CA ARG A 58 16.23 2.99 -4.64
C ARG A 58 15.79 1.90 -3.68
N ALA A 59 15.34 2.29 -2.49
CA ALA A 59 14.83 1.36 -1.48
C ALA A 59 13.72 0.46 -2.04
N ARG A 60 12.76 1.06 -2.76
CA ARG A 60 11.65 0.34 -3.40
C ARG A 60 12.13 -0.58 -4.53
N ASN A 61 13.08 -0.15 -5.36
CA ASN A 61 13.67 -1.01 -6.39
C ASN A 61 14.41 -2.21 -5.78
N ASN A 62 15.17 -2.00 -4.70
CA ASN A 62 15.82 -3.07 -3.96
C ASN A 62 14.80 -4.04 -3.33
N CYS A 63 13.69 -3.54 -2.78
CA CYS A 63 12.58 -4.36 -2.31
C CYS A 63 11.98 -5.21 -3.44
N VAL A 64 11.72 -4.63 -4.62
CA VAL A 64 11.21 -5.37 -5.78
C VAL A 64 12.20 -6.45 -6.24
N ALA A 65 13.49 -6.15 -6.29
CA ALA A 65 14.51 -7.14 -6.64
C ALA A 65 14.52 -8.32 -5.66
N ASN A 66 14.47 -8.06 -4.35
CA ASN A 66 14.33 -9.10 -3.33
C ASN A 66 13.02 -9.88 -3.48
N PHE A 67 11.92 -9.19 -3.78
CA PHE A 67 10.62 -9.81 -4.02
C PHE A 67 10.68 -10.82 -5.17
N LEU A 68 11.26 -10.40 -6.29
CA LEU A 68 11.37 -11.21 -7.49
C LEU A 68 12.31 -12.39 -7.32
N ALA A 69 13.36 -12.26 -6.50
CA ALA A 69 14.31 -13.34 -6.20
C ALA A 69 13.67 -14.54 -5.49
N ASN A 70 12.55 -14.36 -4.79
CA ASN A 70 11.80 -15.46 -4.20
C ASN A 70 10.58 -15.83 -5.08
N PRO A 71 10.60 -16.97 -5.80
CA PRO A 71 9.52 -17.33 -6.71
C PRO A 71 8.21 -17.71 -6.01
N GLN A 72 8.22 -17.96 -4.70
CA GLN A 72 7.02 -18.34 -3.96
C GLN A 72 6.16 -17.15 -3.55
N TRP A 73 6.72 -15.94 -3.48
CA TRP A 73 5.95 -14.76 -3.10
C TRP A 73 5.03 -14.32 -4.24
N THR A 74 3.75 -14.21 -3.92
CA THR A 74 2.66 -14.00 -4.89
C THR A 74 2.28 -12.54 -5.05
N HIS A 75 2.34 -11.81 -3.94
CA HIS A 75 1.95 -10.42 -3.82
C HIS A 75 3.03 -9.68 -3.07
N LEU A 76 3.28 -8.47 -3.54
CA LEU A 76 4.13 -7.51 -2.91
C LEU A 76 3.21 -6.47 -2.26
N PHE A 77 3.31 -6.33 -0.95
CA PHE A 77 2.44 -5.45 -0.17
C PHE A 77 3.28 -4.33 0.44
N TRP A 78 3.22 -3.14 -0.16
CA TRP A 78 3.83 -1.93 0.36
C TRP A 78 3.02 -1.39 1.52
N ILE A 79 3.66 -1.25 2.67
CA ILE A 79 3.07 -0.58 3.83
C ILE A 79 4.10 0.39 4.38
N ASP A 80 3.80 1.69 4.42
CA ASP A 80 4.67 2.69 5.01
C ASP A 80 4.73 2.49 6.54
N ALA A 81 5.88 2.78 7.15
CA ALA A 81 6.18 2.46 8.55
C ALA A 81 5.32 3.23 9.59
N ASP A 82 4.53 4.21 9.14
CA ASP A 82 3.64 5.05 9.93
C ASP A 82 2.15 4.80 9.67
N ILE A 83 1.82 3.81 8.83
CA ILE A 83 0.43 3.47 8.51
C ILE A 83 -0.08 2.39 9.47
N GLY A 84 -1.14 2.73 10.20
CA GLY A 84 -1.97 1.79 10.93
C GLY A 84 -3.12 1.28 10.06
N PHE A 85 -3.44 0.00 10.19
CA PHE A 85 -4.47 -0.68 9.40
C PHE A 85 -5.09 -1.86 10.17
N SER A 86 -6.28 -2.31 9.75
CA SER A 86 -6.87 -3.57 10.22
C SER A 86 -6.46 -4.73 9.32
N ALA A 87 -6.41 -5.95 9.86
CA ALA A 87 -6.17 -7.15 9.05
C ALA A 87 -7.24 -7.31 7.95
N GLU A 88 -8.48 -6.93 8.23
CA GLU A 88 -9.57 -6.93 7.25
C GLU A 88 -9.31 -5.99 6.07
N ALA A 89 -8.79 -4.79 6.32
CA ALA A 89 -8.41 -3.87 5.24
C ALA A 89 -7.31 -4.47 4.36
N ALA A 90 -6.32 -5.13 4.96
CA ALA A 90 -5.27 -5.84 4.22
C ALA A 90 -5.82 -7.00 3.38
N PHE A 91 -6.69 -7.83 3.96
CA PHE A 91 -7.34 -8.93 3.23
C PHE A 91 -8.25 -8.43 2.10
N ARG A 92 -8.94 -7.31 2.30
CA ARG A 92 -9.78 -6.69 1.26
C ARG A 92 -8.94 -6.32 0.02
N LEU A 93 -7.75 -5.76 0.21
CA LEU A 93 -6.85 -5.46 -0.93
C LEU A 93 -6.37 -6.74 -1.62
N LEU A 94 -5.95 -7.75 -0.85
CA LEU A 94 -5.49 -9.04 -1.39
C LEU A 94 -6.60 -9.79 -2.14
N LEU A 95 -7.84 -9.72 -1.66
CA LEU A 95 -9.02 -10.37 -2.27
C LEU A 95 -9.67 -9.53 -3.36
N SER A 96 -9.18 -8.31 -3.65
CA SER A 96 -9.78 -7.44 -4.65
C SER A 96 -9.74 -8.00 -6.07
N ASP A 97 -8.79 -8.89 -6.34
CA ASP A 97 -8.41 -9.44 -7.66
C ASP A 97 -7.84 -8.42 -8.67
N HIS A 98 -7.70 -7.15 -8.29
CA HIS A 98 -7.03 -6.15 -9.12
C HIS A 98 -5.52 -6.44 -9.21
N ASP A 99 -4.91 -6.06 -10.34
CA ASP A 99 -3.45 -6.19 -10.55
C ASP A 99 -2.65 -5.34 -9.55
N VAL A 100 -3.19 -4.15 -9.30
CA VAL A 100 -2.71 -3.17 -8.31
C VAL A 100 -3.93 -2.69 -7.55
N ALA A 101 -3.89 -2.74 -6.23
CA ALA A 101 -4.94 -2.23 -5.35
C ALA A 101 -4.30 -1.42 -4.23
N SER A 102 -4.87 -0.26 -3.92
CA SER A 102 -4.37 0.59 -2.84
C SER A 102 -5.51 1.02 -1.94
N GLY A 103 -5.24 1.05 -0.63
CA GLY A 103 -6.14 1.63 0.35
C GLY A 103 -5.91 3.12 0.48
N VAL A 104 -7.01 3.84 0.72
CA VAL A 104 -6.96 5.28 0.97
C VAL A 104 -6.72 5.52 2.45
N TYR A 105 -5.82 6.45 2.76
CA TYR A 105 -5.52 6.89 4.13
C TYR A 105 -5.42 8.41 4.18
N PRO A 106 -5.68 9.03 5.35
CA PRO A 106 -5.61 10.47 5.49
C PRO A 106 -4.18 10.98 5.27
N LEU A 107 -4.06 12.11 4.58
CA LEU A 107 -2.81 12.85 4.45
C LEU A 107 -2.35 13.33 5.83
N LYS A 108 -1.03 13.47 6.01
CA LYS A 108 -0.39 13.98 7.24
C LYS A 108 -0.60 15.50 7.44
N ARG A 109 -1.84 15.96 7.33
CA ARG A 109 -2.27 17.31 7.64
C ARG A 109 -3.63 17.23 8.30
N GLU A 110 -3.68 17.61 9.57
CA GLU A 110 -4.94 17.91 10.23
C GLU A 110 -5.44 19.22 9.64
N GLY A 111 -6.42 19.11 8.73
CA GLY A 111 -7.07 20.26 8.12
C GLY A 111 -8.02 20.92 9.10
N TRP A 112 -7.50 21.42 10.23
CA TRP A 112 -8.32 22.08 11.23
C TRP A 112 -9.05 23.25 10.59
N PRO A 113 -10.39 23.27 10.58
CA PRO A 113 -11.13 24.35 9.95
C PRO A 113 -10.95 25.66 10.73
N ASP A 114 -10.69 26.76 10.02
CA ASP A 114 -10.50 28.09 10.62
C ASP A 114 -11.74 28.54 11.42
N GLU A 115 -12.93 28.13 10.99
CA GLU A 115 -14.22 28.42 11.63
C GLU A 115 -14.49 27.53 12.86
N GLY A 116 -13.59 26.57 13.15
CA GLY A 116 -13.77 25.53 14.16
C GLY A 116 -14.72 24.41 13.71
N VAL A 117 -15.01 23.49 14.63
CA VAL A 117 -15.95 22.39 14.40
C VAL A 117 -17.20 22.52 15.28
N PRO A 118 -18.37 22.00 14.83
CA PRO A 118 -19.60 22.07 15.62
C PRO A 118 -19.42 21.53 17.05
N ALA A 119 -20.08 22.16 18.01
CA ALA A 119 -20.06 21.71 19.40
C ALA A 119 -20.57 20.25 19.50
N GLY A 120 -19.80 19.39 20.17
CA GLY A 120 -20.11 17.96 20.30
C GLY A 120 -19.57 17.08 19.16
N THR A 121 -18.78 17.64 18.23
CA THR A 121 -18.08 16.83 17.21
C THR A 121 -17.16 15.81 17.89
N THR A 122 -17.41 14.51 17.64
CA THR A 122 -16.55 13.43 18.13
C THR A 122 -15.27 13.34 17.29
N GLN A 123 -14.22 12.73 17.82
CA GLN A 123 -13.00 12.45 17.06
C GLN A 123 -13.31 11.70 15.76
N ALA A 124 -14.19 10.68 15.80
CA ALA A 124 -14.58 9.92 14.62
C ALA A 124 -15.32 10.79 13.57
N ALA A 125 -16.21 11.68 14.00
CA ALA A 125 -16.90 12.61 13.10
C ALA A 125 -15.94 13.64 12.50
N PHE A 126 -14.96 14.09 13.28
CA PHE A 126 -13.90 14.98 12.82
C PHE A 126 -13.07 14.30 11.72
N GLU A 127 -12.56 13.10 12.01
CA GLU A 127 -11.72 12.33 11.10
C GLU A 127 -12.43 12.03 9.78
N ALA A 128 -13.73 11.68 9.82
CA ALA A 128 -14.51 11.38 8.63
C ALA A 128 -14.81 12.60 7.73
N THR A 129 -14.85 13.81 8.30
CA THR A 129 -15.37 15.01 7.59
C THR A 129 -14.29 16.00 7.21
N TYR A 130 -13.24 16.14 8.05
CA TYR A 130 -12.24 17.20 7.92
C TYR A 130 -10.85 16.70 7.52
N THR A 131 -10.64 15.38 7.45
CA THR A 131 -9.37 14.87 6.94
C THR A 131 -9.35 14.88 5.42
N ARG A 132 -8.18 15.20 4.86
CA ARG A 132 -7.93 15.11 3.42
C ARG A 132 -7.39 13.73 3.11
N TYR A 133 -8.03 13.05 2.18
CA TYR A 133 -7.63 11.72 1.75
C TYR A 133 -6.82 11.76 0.45
N THR A 134 -6.05 10.70 0.23
CA THR A 134 -5.18 10.49 -0.95
C THR A 134 -5.99 10.09 -2.18
N VAL A 135 -6.84 11.00 -2.67
CA VAL A 135 -7.69 10.79 -3.84
C VAL A 135 -7.48 11.95 -4.82
N ASN A 136 -6.71 11.70 -5.88
CA ASN A 136 -6.51 12.64 -6.97
C ASN A 136 -7.51 12.32 -8.09
N ALA A 137 -8.63 13.03 -8.14
CA ALA A 137 -9.60 12.92 -9.22
C ALA A 137 -9.66 14.24 -10.00
N SER A 138 -9.45 14.17 -11.31
CA SER A 138 -9.52 15.36 -12.18
C SER A 138 -10.98 15.64 -12.54
N PRO A 139 -11.48 16.87 -12.40
CA PRO A 139 -12.82 17.23 -12.83
C PRO A 139 -12.95 17.07 -14.36
N ALA A 140 -14.13 16.66 -14.83
CA ALA A 140 -14.40 16.60 -16.26
C ALA A 140 -14.31 18.01 -16.87
N PRO A 141 -13.63 18.19 -18.03
CA PRO A 141 -13.41 19.51 -18.62
C PRO A 141 -14.72 20.30 -18.74
N GLY A 142 -14.75 21.53 -18.19
CA GLY A 142 -15.88 22.45 -18.32
C GLY A 142 -17.08 22.21 -17.39
N THR A 143 -17.05 21.20 -16.52
CA THR A 143 -18.21 20.88 -15.63
C THR A 143 -18.05 21.34 -14.19
N GLY A 144 -16.81 21.51 -13.71
CA GLY A 144 -16.53 21.75 -12.29
C GLY A 144 -16.93 20.60 -11.35
N ARG A 145 -17.30 19.44 -11.90
CA ARG A 145 -17.72 18.25 -11.14
C ARG A 145 -16.69 17.14 -11.29
N ILE A 146 -16.49 16.41 -10.21
CA ILE A 146 -15.71 15.18 -10.17
C ILE A 146 -16.72 14.03 -10.16
N ASP A 147 -16.75 13.26 -11.24
CA ASP A 147 -17.54 12.03 -11.30
C ASP A 147 -16.67 10.85 -10.87
N LEU A 148 -17.00 10.25 -9.73
CA LEU A 148 -16.33 9.05 -9.23
C LEU A 148 -17.20 7.83 -9.53
N ASP A 149 -16.69 6.93 -10.38
CA ASP A 149 -17.31 5.64 -10.64
C ASP A 149 -16.78 4.60 -9.66
N VAL A 150 -17.59 4.30 -8.63
CA VAL A 150 -17.30 3.28 -7.63
C VAL A 150 -17.93 1.97 -8.06
N GLN A 151 -17.09 0.97 -8.32
CA GLN A 151 -17.53 -0.35 -8.76
C GLN A 151 -18.27 -1.11 -7.64
N PRO A 152 -19.04 -2.17 -7.96
CA PRO A 152 -19.79 -2.94 -6.96
C PRO A 152 -18.93 -3.58 -5.86
N ASP A 153 -17.63 -3.77 -6.10
CA ASP A 153 -16.66 -4.23 -5.11
C ASP A 153 -16.15 -3.12 -4.17
N GLY A 154 -16.61 -1.88 -4.37
CA GLY A 154 -16.22 -0.70 -3.61
C GLY A 154 -14.87 -0.10 -4.01
N PHE A 155 -14.29 -0.51 -5.13
CA PHE A 155 -13.07 0.08 -5.69
C PHE A 155 -13.39 1.08 -6.80
N MET A 156 -12.56 2.10 -6.94
CA MET A 156 -12.63 3.05 -8.06
C MET A 156 -11.31 3.01 -8.84
N ARG A 157 -11.39 3.12 -10.16
CA ARG A 157 -10.20 3.19 -11.02
C ARG A 157 -9.61 4.60 -10.94
N MET A 158 -8.32 4.68 -10.67
CA MET A 158 -7.58 5.95 -10.60
C MET A 158 -6.36 5.94 -11.51
N GLN A 159 -5.92 7.12 -11.95
CA GLN A 159 -4.64 7.28 -12.65
C GLN A 159 -3.46 7.22 -11.68
N GLU A 160 -3.66 7.75 -10.47
CA GLU A 160 -2.67 7.79 -9.40
C GLU A 160 -3.29 7.22 -8.13
N ALA A 161 -2.52 6.46 -7.37
CA ALA A 161 -2.93 5.91 -6.09
C ALA A 161 -1.84 6.16 -5.04
N PRO A 162 -2.21 6.38 -3.77
CA PRO A 162 -1.24 6.41 -2.68
C PRO A 162 -0.48 5.09 -2.60
N THR A 163 0.81 5.15 -2.23
CA THR A 163 1.70 3.96 -2.27
C THR A 163 2.14 3.47 -0.88
N GLY A 164 1.53 3.97 0.19
CA GLY A 164 1.82 3.58 1.57
C GLY A 164 0.95 2.47 2.14
N PHE A 165 -0.05 2.00 1.38
CA PHE A 165 -0.84 0.81 1.70
C PHE A 165 -1.36 0.16 0.41
N MET A 166 -0.46 -0.47 -0.34
CA MET A 166 -0.68 -0.93 -1.71
C MET A 166 -0.26 -2.39 -1.91
N VAL A 167 -1.13 -3.17 -2.55
CA VAL A 167 -0.85 -4.54 -3.01
C VAL A 167 -0.60 -4.53 -4.52
N ILE A 168 0.46 -5.22 -4.95
CA ILE A 168 0.81 -5.42 -6.35
C ILE A 168 1.01 -6.92 -6.58
N LYS A 169 0.32 -7.49 -7.58
CA LYS A 169 0.53 -8.89 -7.99
C LYS A 169 1.88 -9.07 -8.67
N ARG A 170 2.54 -10.21 -8.45
CA ARG A 170 3.82 -10.56 -9.10
C ARG A 170 3.82 -10.29 -10.61
N ARG A 171 2.77 -10.71 -11.31
CA ARG A 171 2.61 -10.58 -12.76
C ARG A 171 2.73 -9.15 -13.29
N VAL A 172 2.49 -8.13 -12.45
CA VAL A 172 2.64 -6.73 -12.82
C VAL A 172 4.12 -6.41 -13.07
N PHE A 173 5.01 -6.82 -12.17
CA PHE A 173 6.45 -6.60 -12.32
C PHE A 173 7.00 -7.37 -13.53
N GLU A 174 6.57 -8.61 -13.72
CA GLU A 174 6.97 -9.43 -14.88
C GLU A 174 6.56 -8.77 -16.20
N ARG A 175 5.35 -8.21 -16.27
CA ARG A 175 4.88 -7.44 -17.43
C ARG A 175 5.67 -6.16 -17.66
N ILE A 176 6.00 -5.42 -16.59
CA ILE A 176 6.82 -4.20 -16.67
C ILE A 176 8.22 -4.54 -17.20
N MET A 177 8.86 -5.58 -16.66
CA MET A 177 10.19 -6.00 -17.09
C MET A 177 10.21 -6.46 -18.56
N ALA A 178 9.17 -7.16 -19.01
CA ALA A 178 9.05 -7.59 -20.40
C ALA A 178 8.76 -6.42 -21.36
N ALA A 179 7.93 -5.46 -20.96
CA ALA A 179 7.56 -4.32 -21.80
C ALA A 179 8.63 -3.22 -21.84
N TYR A 180 9.43 -3.09 -20.78
CA TYR A 180 10.41 -2.01 -20.60
C TYR A 180 11.80 -2.56 -20.19
N PRO A 181 12.44 -3.39 -21.04
CA PRO A 181 13.75 -3.96 -20.73
C PRO A 181 14.84 -2.90 -20.53
N ASP A 182 14.72 -1.76 -21.20
CA ASP A 182 15.67 -0.64 -21.13
C ASP A 182 15.60 0.12 -19.79
N LEU A 183 14.53 -0.06 -19.01
CA LEU A 183 14.39 0.52 -17.66
C LEU A 183 14.89 -0.41 -16.55
N ARG A 184 15.70 -1.43 -16.91
CA ARG A 184 16.27 -2.36 -15.95
C ARG A 184 17.05 -1.61 -14.88
N TYR A 185 16.61 -1.79 -13.63
CA TYR A 185 17.29 -1.23 -12.48
C TYR A 185 18.66 -1.90 -12.27
N VAL A 186 19.69 -1.06 -12.10
CA VAL A 186 21.04 -1.45 -11.71
C VAL A 186 21.30 -0.84 -10.32
N PRO A 187 21.49 -1.67 -9.28
CA PRO A 187 21.74 -1.15 -7.94
C PRO A 187 23.10 -0.46 -7.82
N ASP A 188 23.14 0.65 -7.08
CA ASP A 188 24.36 1.39 -6.67
C ASP A 188 24.56 1.36 -5.14
N SER A 189 23.90 0.41 -4.46
CA SER A 189 23.93 0.28 -3.00
C SER A 189 25.27 -0.31 -2.51
N ILE A 190 25.66 0.05 -1.28
CA ILE A 190 26.88 -0.45 -0.61
C ILE A 190 26.90 -2.00 -0.62
N GLY A 191 28.01 -2.58 -1.08
CA GLY A 191 28.20 -4.03 -1.14
C GLY A 191 27.77 -4.68 -2.46
N VAL A 192 27.22 -3.90 -3.40
CA VAL A 192 27.08 -4.28 -4.80
C VAL A 192 28.31 -3.73 -5.55
N PRO A 193 29.01 -4.54 -6.36
CA PRO A 193 30.11 -4.03 -7.18
C PRO A 193 29.60 -2.93 -8.11
N ASP A 194 30.27 -1.77 -8.09
CA ASP A 194 30.06 -0.74 -9.10
C ASP A 194 30.35 -1.35 -10.49
N GLN A 195 29.44 -1.13 -11.44
CA GLN A 195 29.61 -1.56 -12.84
C GLN A 195 30.17 -0.44 -13.70
#